data_AF-A0A2X3EBS4-F1
#
_entry.id   AF-A0A2X3EBS4-F1
#
_cell.length_a   1.000
_cell.length_b   1.000
_cell.length_c   1.000
_cell.angle_alpha   90.00
_cell.angle_beta   90.00
_cell.angle_gamma   90.00
#
_symmetry.space_group_name_H-M   'P 1'
#
loop_
_entity.id
_entity.type
_entity.pdbx_description
1 polymer ?
#
loop_
_entity_poly.entity_id
_entity_poly.type
_entity_poly.pdbx_seq_one_letter_code
_entity_poly.pdbx_strand_id
1 'polypeptide(L)'
;MPELLRHDLNGSLTEIYQTHYDLIYTSMHLSFYPTSMPPQAAEALGVMEGRPALLLRRLNYDQHGRILDYDIEYWRHDSLRIEVDTH
;
A
#
# COMPACT_ATOMS: atom_id res chain seq x y z
N MET A 1 -2.91 1.30 17.00
CA MET A 1 -3.19 2.75 16.96
C MET A 1 -4.65 2.97 17.32
N PRO A 2 -4.96 3.45 18.53
CA PRO A 2 -6.34 3.67 18.96
C PRO A 2 -7.04 4.71 18.07
N GLU A 3 -8.34 4.55 17.81
CA GLU A 3 -9.17 5.56 17.11
C GLU A 3 -8.75 5.95 15.68
N LEU A 4 -7.84 5.21 15.03
CA LEU A 4 -7.34 5.55 13.69
C LEU A 4 -8.46 5.78 12.67
N LEU A 5 -9.50 4.95 12.72
CA LEU A 5 -10.66 5.01 11.80
C LEU A 5 -11.54 6.25 12.00
N ARG A 6 -11.25 7.11 12.99
CA ARG A 6 -11.98 8.38 13.23
C ARG A 6 -11.33 9.57 12.53
N HIS A 7 -10.11 9.42 12.03
CA HIS A 7 -9.45 10.42 11.21
C HIS A 7 -9.89 10.27 9.75
N ASP A 8 -9.73 11.33 8.96
CA ASP A 8 -9.96 11.27 7.52
C ASP A 8 -8.83 10.49 6.83
N LEU A 9 -9.12 9.26 6.42
CA LEU A 9 -8.16 8.37 5.77
C LEU A 9 -8.02 8.61 4.26
N ASN A 10 -8.74 9.58 3.70
CA ASN A 10 -8.53 9.98 2.29
C ASN A 10 -7.25 10.82 2.11
N GLY A 11 -6.67 11.30 3.22
CA GLY A 11 -5.39 12.01 3.25
C GLY A 11 -4.18 11.08 3.38
N SER A 12 -3.05 11.64 3.80
CA SER A 12 -1.81 10.88 4.03
C SER A 12 -1.85 10.13 5.35
N LEU A 13 -1.85 8.80 5.32
CA LEU A 13 -1.70 7.99 6.53
C LEU A 13 -0.39 8.30 7.27
N THR A 14 0.70 8.57 6.55
CA THR A 14 1.98 8.97 7.14
C THR A 14 1.86 10.23 7.99
N GLU A 15 1.08 11.21 7.52
CA GLU A 15 0.83 12.45 8.25
C GLU A 15 -0.02 12.18 9.51
N ILE A 16 -1.07 11.36 9.39
CA ILE A 16 -1.90 10.95 10.54
C ILE A 16 -1.04 10.27 11.61
N TYR A 17 -0.17 9.33 11.22
CA TYR A 17 0.73 8.62 12.13
C TYR A 17 1.67 9.58 12.86
N GLN A 18 2.26 10.53 12.14
CA GLN A 18 3.17 11.49 12.73
C GLN A 18 2.44 12.46 13.68
N THR A 19 1.33 13.06 13.23
CA THR A 19 0.64 14.12 13.97
C THR A 19 -0.14 13.60 15.18
N HIS A 20 -0.75 12.42 15.09
CA HIS A 20 -1.66 11.92 16.13
C HIS A 20 -1.07 10.80 16.99
N TYR A 21 0.01 10.15 16.55
CA TYR A 21 0.57 8.98 17.24
C TYR A 21 2.06 9.08 17.53
N ASP A 22 2.74 10.16 17.12
CA ASP A 22 4.20 10.34 17.24
C ASP A 22 5.00 9.18 16.61
N LEU A 23 4.45 8.62 15.53
CA LEU A 23 5.06 7.53 14.76
C LEU A 23 5.60 8.08 13.46
N ILE A 24 6.91 7.91 13.25
CA ILE A 24 7.63 8.44 12.10
C ILE A 24 7.98 7.27 11.19
N TYR A 25 7.50 7.32 9.96
CA TYR A 25 7.87 6.37 8.92
C TYR A 25 9.37 6.51 8.58
N THR A 26 10.11 5.39 8.56
CA THR A 26 11.55 5.40 8.27
C THR A 26 11.97 4.54 7.10
N SER A 27 11.35 3.39 6.89
CA SER A 27 11.76 2.45 5.84
C SER A 27 10.60 1.53 5.45
N MET A 28 10.74 0.87 4.29
CA MET A 28 9.78 -0.12 3.80
C MET A 28 10.45 -1.33 3.17
N HIS A 29 9.70 -2.42 3.16
CA HIS A 29 9.95 -3.58 2.32
C HIS A 29 8.81 -3.74 1.31
N LEU A 30 9.14 -3.72 0.01
CA LEU A 30 8.20 -3.86 -1.09
C LEU A 30 8.41 -5.21 -1.79
N SER A 31 7.31 -5.94 -1.96
CA SER A 31 7.30 -7.18 -2.73
C SER A 31 6.26 -7.10 -3.84
N PHE A 32 6.68 -7.50 -5.04
CA PHE A 32 5.85 -7.48 -6.25
C PHE A 32 5.62 -8.90 -6.75
N TYR A 33 4.36 -9.24 -7.04
CA TYR A 33 3.98 -10.53 -7.57
C TYR A 33 3.08 -10.36 -8.79
N PRO A 34 3.45 -10.93 -9.95
CA PRO A 34 2.50 -11.09 -11.04
C PRO A 34 1.29 -11.89 -10.55
N THR A 35 0.09 -11.44 -10.88
CA THR A 35 -1.13 -12.13 -10.46
C THR A 35 -2.26 -11.91 -11.46
N SER A 36 -3.39 -12.57 -11.19
CA SER A 36 -4.65 -12.31 -11.87
C SER A 36 -5.54 -11.44 -10.99
N MET A 37 -6.22 -10.48 -11.59
CA MET A 37 -7.08 -9.54 -10.86
C MET A 37 -8.20 -10.30 -10.11
N PRO A 38 -8.28 -10.21 -8.77
CA PRO A 38 -9.31 -10.89 -8.01
C PRO A 38 -10.67 -10.20 -8.17
N PRO A 39 -11.80 -10.90 -7.92
CA PRO A 39 -13.15 -10.36 -8.13
C PRO A 39 -13.39 -9.00 -7.46
N GLN A 40 -13.01 -8.85 -6.20
CA GLN A 40 -13.26 -7.63 -5.41
C GLN A 40 -12.49 -6.41 -5.97
N ALA A 41 -11.23 -6.62 -6.39
CA ALA A 41 -10.44 -5.55 -7.00
C ALA A 41 -10.91 -5.26 -8.43
N ALA A 42 -11.34 -6.28 -9.18
CA ALA A 42 -11.88 -6.14 -10.51
C ALA A 42 -13.14 -5.26 -10.54
N GLU A 43 -14.06 -5.50 -9.59
CA GLU A 43 -15.26 -4.69 -9.39
C GLU A 43 -14.91 -3.24 -9.06
N ALA A 44 -14.05 -3.02 -8.06
CA ALA A 44 -13.64 -1.68 -7.63
C ALA A 44 -12.93 -0.87 -8.74
N LEU A 45 -12.18 -1.55 -9.61
CA LEU A 45 -11.41 -0.93 -10.69
C LEU A 45 -12.16 -0.89 -12.04
N GLY A 46 -13.37 -1.45 -12.12
CA GLY A 46 -14.16 -1.51 -13.36
C GLY A 46 -13.49 -2.34 -14.46
N VAL A 47 -12.79 -3.42 -14.10
CA VAL A 47 -12.12 -4.33 -15.03
C VAL A 47 -12.68 -5.74 -14.93
N MET A 48 -12.38 -6.60 -15.92
CA MET A 48 -12.75 -8.01 -15.84
C MET A 48 -11.86 -8.74 -14.82
N GLU A 49 -12.48 -9.63 -14.04
CA GLU A 49 -11.78 -10.62 -13.22
C GLU A 49 -10.79 -11.44 -14.07
N GLY A 50 -9.67 -11.84 -13.48
CA GLY A 50 -8.71 -12.72 -14.14
C GLY A 50 -7.73 -12.01 -15.08
N ARG A 51 -7.92 -10.72 -15.38
CA ARG A 51 -6.96 -9.94 -16.18
C ARG A 51 -5.58 -9.88 -15.49
N PRO A 52 -4.48 -9.76 -16.26
CA PRO A 52 -3.16 -9.55 -15.68
C PRO A 52 -3.12 -8.34 -14.75
N ALA A 53 -2.53 -8.54 -13.58
CA ALA A 53 -2.37 -7.54 -12.54
C ALA A 53 -1.01 -7.71 -11.86
N LEU A 54 -0.64 -6.69 -11.10
CA LEU A 54 0.50 -6.75 -10.19
C LEU A 54 -0.02 -6.62 -8.76
N LEU A 55 0.34 -7.58 -7.92
CA LEU A 55 0.12 -7.53 -6.48
C LEU A 55 1.34 -6.88 -5.85
N LEU A 56 1.13 -5.74 -5.20
CA LEU A 56 2.12 -5.07 -4.37
C LEU A 56 1.80 -5.36 -2.91
N ARG A 57 2.82 -5.75 -2.15
CA ARG A 57 2.77 -5.84 -0.70
C ARG A 57 3.81 -4.92 -0.12
N ARG A 58 3.39 -4.05 0.79
CA ARG A 58 4.28 -3.10 1.44
C ARG A 58 4.23 -3.31 2.94
N LEU A 59 5.40 -3.40 3.53
CA LEU A 59 5.58 -3.43 4.98
C LEU A 59 6.37 -2.20 5.38
N ASN A 60 5.75 -1.32 6.16
CA ASN A 60 6.34 -0.04 6.57
C ASN A 60 6.83 -0.13 8.02
N TYR A 61 7.93 0.57 8.33
CA TYR A 61 8.56 0.56 9.65
C TYR A 61 8.63 1.95 10.27
N ASP A 62 8.47 2.00 11.59
CA ASP A 62 8.59 3.22 12.39
C ASP A 62 10.05 3.55 12.78
N GLN A 63 10.26 4.63 13.53
CA GLN A 63 11.58 5.06 14.02
C GLN A 63 12.24 4.10 15.01
N HIS A 64 11.51 3.10 15.50
CA HIS A 64 12.00 2.07 16.40
C HIS A 64 12.21 0.73 15.69
N GLY A 65 12.07 0.70 14.36
CA GLY A 65 12.17 -0.52 13.56
C GLY A 65 11.00 -1.48 13.75
N ARG A 66 9.89 -1.02 14.33
CA ARG A 66 8.66 -1.80 14.50
C ARG A 66 7.79 -1.65 13.25
N ILE A 67 7.00 -2.67 12.96
CA ILE A 67 6.01 -2.61 11.88
C ILE A 67 4.99 -1.52 12.20
N LEU A 68 4.87 -0.55 11.31
CA LEU A 68 3.93 0.56 11.38
C LEU A 68 2.58 0.14 10.80
N ASP A 69 2.60 -0.34 9.55
CA ASP A 69 1.45 -0.87 8.84
C ASP A 69 1.89 -1.92 7.80
N TYR A 70 0.89 -2.56 7.21
CA TYR A 70 1.06 -3.48 6.10
C TYR A 70 -0.10 -3.27 5.13
N ASP A 71 0.21 -2.95 3.88
CA ASP A 71 -0.79 -2.75 2.83
C ASP A 71 -0.63 -3.75 1.69
N ILE A 72 -1.76 -4.00 1.03
CA ILE A 72 -1.88 -4.86 -0.13
C ILE A 72 -2.58 -4.05 -1.22
N GLU A 73 -1.93 -3.92 -2.36
CA GLU A 73 -2.45 -3.18 -3.51
C GLU A 73 -2.52 -4.09 -4.75
N TYR A 74 -3.59 -3.95 -5.53
CA TYR A 74 -3.74 -4.59 -6.84
C TYR A 74 -3.67 -3.52 -7.92
N TRP A 75 -2.64 -3.59 -8.76
CA TRP A 75 -2.43 -2.63 -9.82
C TRP A 75 -2.74 -3.22 -11.20
N ARG A 76 -3.40 -2.44 -12.04
CA ARG A 76 -3.66 -2.81 -13.43
C ARG A 76 -2.36 -2.73 -14.24
N HIS A 77 -1.98 -3.84 -14.86
CA HIS A 77 -0.78 -3.90 -15.72
C HIS A 77 -0.74 -2.83 -16.83
N ASP A 78 -1.90 -2.34 -17.28
CA ASP A 78 -2.04 -1.39 -18.37
C ASP A 78 -2.01 0.09 -17.93
N SER A 79 -1.81 0.37 -16.65
CA SER A 79 -1.93 1.72 -16.07
C SER A 79 -0.73 2.15 -15.22
N LEU A 80 0.40 1.43 -15.27
CA LEU A 80 1.55 1.69 -14.40
C LEU A 80 2.89 1.55 -15.13
N ARG A 81 3.90 2.22 -14.59
CA ARG A 81 5.32 2.03 -14.90
C ARG A 81 6.09 1.99 -13.58
N ILE A 82 7.01 1.05 -13.43
CA ILE A 82 7.89 0.94 -12.26
C ILE A 82 9.32 1.22 -12.71
N GLU A 83 9.98 2.14 -12.02
CA GLU A 83 11.38 2.47 -12.20
C GLU A 83 12.07 2.35 -10.83
N VAL A 84 13.23 1.70 -10.81
CA VAL A 84 14.02 1.50 -9.59
C VAL A 84 15.47 1.80 -9.93
N ASP A 85 16.02 2.78 -9.23
CA ASP A 85 17.45 3.08 -9.30
C ASP A 85 18.21 2.19 -8.32
N THR A 86 18.96 1.23 -8.86
CA THR A 86 19.92 0.42 -8.09
C THR A 86 21.31 0.99 -8.30
N HIS A 87 21.97 1.39 -7.22
CA HIS A 87 23.35 1.89 -7.26
C HIS A 87 24.35 0.76 -7.56
#